data_AF-A0A817VFY6-F1
#
_entry.id   AF-A0A817VFY6-F1
#
_cell.length_a   1.000
_cell.length_b   1.000
_cell.length_c   1.000
_cell.angle_alpha   90.00
_cell.angle_beta   90.00
_cell.angle_gamma   90.00
#
_symmetry.space_group_name_H-M   'P 1'
#
loop_
_entity.id
_entity.type
_entity.pdbx_description
1 polymer ?
#
loop_
_entity_poly.entity_id
_entity_poly.type
_entity_poly.pdbx_seq_one_letter_code
_entity_poly.pdbx_strand_id
1 'polypeptide(L)'
;MALIAYIRGLAITGCVFCGILAVIHIYIFILEAILWRKRATKAFGLPQSTVDVGATLAANQGFYNLLLAAGLIWGLAELNPDRMLFFSAAIFTAGIFGAITASPRILFVQVIPGLLAFVFVDFGFFSPKIWSYWKHPLYLLLILIGAGLVTAILSFLIKKKFLENISKTSSQSASANDNL
;
A
#
# COMPACT_ATOMS: atom_id res chain seq x y z
N MET A 1 28.78 17.14 20.78
CA MET A 1 27.94 16.22 21.57
C MET A 1 26.44 16.43 21.35
N ALA A 2 25.89 17.64 21.47
CA ALA A 2 24.46 17.91 21.28
C ALA A 2 23.90 17.53 19.89
N LEU A 3 24.63 17.83 18.81
CA LEU A 3 24.21 17.50 17.43
C LEU A 3 24.07 15.98 17.21
N ILE A 4 24.99 15.18 17.76
CA ILE A 4 24.97 13.71 17.63
C ILE A 4 23.77 13.13 18.39
N ALA A 5 23.48 13.65 19.59
CA ALA A 5 22.31 13.24 20.36
C ALA A 5 21.00 13.59 19.63
N TYR A 6 20.94 14.77 19.00
CA TYR A 6 19.80 15.20 18.20
C TYR A 6 19.55 14.27 17.00
N ILE A 7 20.58 13.99 16.20
CA ILE A 7 20.48 13.09 15.02
C ILE A 7 20.03 11.68 15.46
N ARG A 8 20.59 11.16 16.56
CA ARG A 8 20.16 9.87 17.12
C ARG A 8 18.69 9.89 17.56
N GLY A 9 18.23 10.98 18.16
CA GLY A 9 16.82 11.15 18.54
C GLY A 9 15.88 11.08 17.32
N LEU A 10 16.25 11.74 16.22
CA LEU A 10 15.52 11.66 14.96
C LEU A 10 15.51 10.24 14.38
N ALA A 11 16.66 9.54 14.39
CA ALA A 11 16.77 8.17 13.89
C ALA A 11 15.87 7.20 14.66
N ILE A 12 15.88 7.29 16.00
CA ILE A 12 15.01 6.48 16.86
C ILE A 12 13.55 6.79 16.56
N THR A 13 13.19 8.07 16.42
CA THR A 13 11.83 8.49 16.09
C THR A 13 11.38 7.91 14.74
N GLY A 14 12.25 7.93 13.73
CA GLY A 14 11.98 7.32 12.42
C GLY A 14 11.77 5.81 12.52
N CYS A 15 12.61 5.11 13.26
CA CYS A 15 12.47 3.67 13.50
C CYS A 15 11.13 3.33 14.19
N VAL A 16 10.70 4.15 15.15
CA VAL A 16 9.41 3.99 15.82
C VAL A 16 8.25 4.12 14.83
N PHE A 17 8.26 5.14 13.97
CA PHE A 17 7.24 5.30 12.93
C PHE A 17 7.24 4.14 11.92
N CYS A 18 8.42 3.66 11.48
CA CYS A 18 8.54 2.46 10.65
C CYS A 18 7.94 1.23 11.34
N GLY A 19 8.18 1.04 12.64
CA GLY A 19 7.61 -0.05 13.42
C GLY A 19 6.08 0.03 13.50
N ILE A 20 5.55 1.22 13.77
CA ILE A 20 4.09 1.48 13.78
C ILE A 20 3.49 1.15 12.41
N LEU A 21 4.10 1.62 11.33
CA LEU A 21 3.65 1.33 9.96
C LEU A 21 3.63 -0.16 9.67
N ALA A 22 4.68 -0.90 10.03
CA ALA A 22 4.75 -2.34 9.84
C ALA A 22 3.59 -3.05 10.57
N VAL A 23 3.31 -2.68 11.82
CA VAL A 23 2.19 -3.22 12.60
C VAL A 23 0.84 -2.89 11.94
N ILE A 24 0.65 -1.66 11.47
CA ILE A 24 -0.57 -1.25 10.76
C ILE A 24 -0.79 -2.11 9.51
N HIS A 25 0.26 -2.37 8.72
CA HIS A 25 0.14 -3.14 7.48
C HIS A 25 -0.07 -4.63 7.73
N ILE A 26 0.51 -5.19 8.79
CA ILE A 26 0.16 -6.54 9.26
C ILE A 26 -1.30 -6.61 9.68
N TYR A 27 -1.79 -5.61 10.41
CA TYR A 27 -3.20 -5.55 10.79
C TYR A 27 -4.13 -5.47 9.58
N ILE A 28 -3.79 -4.64 8.57
CA ILE A 28 -4.54 -4.55 7.31
C ILE A 28 -4.52 -5.90 6.56
N PHE A 29 -3.37 -6.56 6.46
CA PHE A 29 -3.27 -7.91 5.90
C PHE A 29 -4.22 -8.89 6.59
N ILE A 30 -4.26 -8.91 7.92
CA ILE A 30 -5.16 -9.79 8.67
C ILE A 30 -6.62 -9.47 8.32
N LEU A 31 -6.98 -8.20 8.21
CA LEU A 31 -8.35 -7.80 7.86
C LEU A 31 -8.74 -8.18 6.43
N GLU A 32 -7.85 -7.98 5.47
CA GLU A 32 -8.13 -8.13 4.03
C GLU A 32 -7.94 -9.55 3.51
N ALA A 33 -6.98 -10.30 4.05
CA ALA A 33 -6.70 -11.67 3.58
C ALA A 33 -7.35 -12.74 4.46
N ILE A 34 -7.32 -12.56 5.79
CA ILE A 34 -7.75 -13.61 6.72
C ILE A 34 -9.21 -13.41 7.15
N LEU A 35 -9.57 -12.17 7.52
CA LEU A 35 -10.87 -11.85 8.13
C LEU A 35 -11.90 -11.26 7.15
N TRP A 36 -11.55 -11.14 5.87
CA TRP A 36 -12.40 -10.50 4.84
C TRP A 36 -13.85 -10.97 4.89
N ARG A 37 -14.08 -12.28 4.84
CA ARG A 37 -15.44 -12.84 4.77
C ARG A 37 -16.29 -12.46 5.98
N LYS A 38 -15.71 -12.53 7.19
CA LYS A 38 -16.41 -12.17 8.43
C LYS A 38 -16.70 -10.66 8.49
N ARG A 39 -15.77 -9.84 8.01
CA ARG A 39 -15.86 -8.38 8.12
C ARG A 39 -16.69 -7.75 7.01
N ALA A 40 -16.58 -8.24 5.77
CA ALA A 40 -17.33 -7.72 4.64
C ALA A 40 -18.85 -7.91 4.84
N THR A 41 -19.29 -9.07 5.33
CA THR A 41 -20.69 -9.30 5.67
C THR A 41 -21.18 -8.35 6.77
N LYS A 42 -20.38 -8.13 7.82
CA LYS A 42 -20.74 -7.25 8.94
C LYS A 42 -20.70 -5.75 8.59
N ALA A 43 -19.74 -5.34 7.77
CA ALA A 43 -19.51 -3.93 7.44
C ALA A 43 -20.42 -3.44 6.31
N PHE A 44 -20.76 -4.31 5.36
CA PHE A 44 -21.50 -3.93 4.15
C PHE A 44 -22.87 -4.61 4.02
N GLY A 45 -23.21 -5.55 4.90
CA GLY A 45 -24.49 -6.27 4.83
C GLY A 45 -24.68 -7.08 3.54
N LEU A 46 -23.57 -7.41 2.86
CA LEU A 46 -23.62 -8.04 1.53
C LEU A 46 -24.01 -9.52 1.62
N PRO A 47 -24.73 -10.04 0.61
CA PRO A 47 -24.94 -11.48 0.45
C PRO A 47 -23.60 -12.23 0.37
N GLN A 48 -23.56 -13.46 0.89
CA GLN A 48 -22.34 -14.27 0.93
C GLN A 48 -21.74 -14.49 -0.47
N SER A 49 -22.57 -14.63 -1.50
CA SER A 49 -22.14 -14.76 -2.89
C SER A 49 -21.30 -13.56 -3.36
N THR A 50 -21.67 -12.34 -2.98
CA THR A 50 -20.94 -11.11 -3.33
C THR A 50 -19.63 -11.00 -2.55
N VAL A 51 -19.62 -11.38 -1.27
CA VAL A 51 -18.43 -11.39 -0.42
C VAL A 51 -17.37 -12.36 -0.96
N ASP A 52 -17.81 -13.50 -1.46
CA ASP A 52 -16.95 -14.58 -1.95
C ASP A 52 -16.24 -14.21 -3.25
N VAL A 53 -16.92 -13.49 -4.14
CA VAL A 53 -16.32 -12.95 -5.38
C VAL A 53 -15.17 -11.98 -5.06
N GLY A 54 -15.32 -11.16 -4.01
CA GLY A 54 -14.28 -10.20 -3.60
C GLY A 54 -13.11 -10.82 -2.83
N ALA A 55 -13.25 -12.05 -2.33
CA ALA A 55 -12.31 -12.62 -1.36
C ALA A 55 -10.90 -12.83 -1.93
N THR A 56 -10.77 -13.33 -3.16
CA THR A 56 -9.47 -13.55 -3.80
C THR A 56 -8.74 -12.23 -4.05
N LEU A 57 -9.47 -11.19 -4.47
CA LEU A 57 -8.89 -9.87 -4.70
C LEU A 57 -8.44 -9.23 -3.39
N ALA A 58 -9.27 -9.30 -2.35
CA ALA A 58 -8.93 -8.80 -1.01
C ALA A 58 -7.71 -9.54 -0.43
N ALA A 59 -7.62 -10.86 -0.60
CA ALA A 59 -6.46 -11.62 -0.18
C ALA A 59 -5.16 -11.20 -0.89
N ASN A 60 -5.23 -10.91 -2.19
CA ASN A 60 -4.07 -10.39 -2.92
C ASN A 60 -3.65 -9.00 -2.41
N GLN A 61 -4.61 -8.10 -2.17
CA GLN A 61 -4.35 -6.78 -1.57
C GLN A 61 -3.69 -6.91 -0.18
N GLY A 62 -4.22 -7.79 0.66
CA GLY A 62 -3.65 -8.09 1.96
C GLY A 62 -2.19 -8.58 1.85
N PHE A 63 -1.88 -9.47 0.90
CA PHE A 63 -0.52 -10.01 0.77
C PHE A 63 0.50 -8.92 0.38
N TYR A 64 0.12 -7.95 -0.46
CA TYR A 64 0.98 -6.79 -0.73
C TYR A 64 1.24 -5.97 0.55
N ASN A 65 0.22 -5.76 1.39
CA ASN A 65 0.41 -5.11 2.69
C ASN A 65 1.39 -5.88 3.58
N LEU A 66 1.34 -7.21 3.57
CA LEU A 66 2.31 -8.05 4.30
C LEU A 66 3.74 -7.87 3.79
N LEU A 67 3.94 -7.78 2.47
CA LEU A 67 5.25 -7.51 1.88
C LEU A 67 5.81 -6.13 2.27
N LEU A 68 4.95 -5.10 2.30
CA LEU A 68 5.33 -3.77 2.76
C LEU A 68 5.79 -3.79 4.23
N ALA A 69 5.05 -4.50 5.09
CA ALA A 69 5.42 -4.67 6.49
C ALA A 69 6.74 -5.44 6.66
N ALA A 70 6.92 -6.54 5.93
CA ALA A 70 8.14 -7.34 5.94
C ALA A 70 9.36 -6.52 5.51
N GLY A 71 9.20 -5.68 4.49
CA GLY A 71 10.22 -4.74 4.03
C GLY A 71 10.66 -3.74 5.08
N LEU A 72 9.70 -3.13 5.81
CA LEU A 72 10.00 -2.23 6.93
C LEU A 72 10.68 -2.97 8.09
N ILE A 73 10.20 -4.16 8.45
CA ILE A 73 10.80 -4.99 9.51
C ILE A 73 12.24 -5.36 9.15
N TRP A 74 12.50 -5.71 7.89
CA TRP A 74 13.85 -6.00 7.42
C TRP A 74 14.75 -4.75 7.45
N GLY A 75 14.23 -3.59 7.03
CA GLY A 75 14.91 -2.31 7.19
C GLY A 75 15.31 -2.05 8.64
N LEU A 76 14.38 -2.23 9.58
CA LEU A 76 14.59 -2.05 11.02
C LEU A 76 15.61 -3.04 11.60
N ALA A 77 15.50 -4.32 11.26
CA ALA A 77 16.36 -5.38 11.79
C ALA A 77 17.85 -5.15 11.46
N GLU A 78 18.13 -4.59 10.29
CA GLU A 78 19.49 -4.25 9.85
C GLU A 78 19.85 -2.77 10.07
N LEU A 79 18.94 -1.97 10.64
CA LEU A 79 19.07 -0.50 10.74
C LEU A 79 19.47 0.16 9.41
N ASN A 80 18.91 -0.34 8.31
CA ASN A 80 19.21 0.12 6.96
C ASN A 80 18.21 1.23 6.54
N PRO A 81 18.67 2.49 6.42
CA PRO A 81 17.80 3.61 6.10
C PRO A 81 17.22 3.52 4.68
N ASP A 82 17.98 3.02 3.70
CA ASP A 82 17.53 2.95 2.30
C ASP A 82 16.28 2.08 2.16
N ARG A 83 16.24 0.93 2.84
CA ARG A 83 15.06 0.06 2.87
C ARG A 83 13.89 0.71 3.61
N MET A 84 14.16 1.31 4.77
CA MET A 84 13.12 2.00 5.54
C MET A 84 12.48 3.13 4.72
N LEU A 85 13.29 3.95 4.04
CA LEU A 85 12.86 5.03 3.16
C LEU A 85 12.07 4.52 1.96
N PHE A 86 12.53 3.45 1.31
CA PHE A 86 11.85 2.85 0.17
C PHE A 86 10.43 2.42 0.54
N PHE A 87 10.28 1.62 1.60
CA PHE A 87 8.98 1.10 1.99
C PHE A 87 8.07 2.18 2.60
N SER A 88 8.60 3.13 3.38
CA SER A 88 7.80 4.25 3.89
C SER A 88 7.32 5.17 2.77
N ALA A 89 8.14 5.41 1.74
CA ALA A 89 7.73 6.17 0.55
C ALA A 89 6.66 5.44 -0.26
N ALA A 90 6.81 4.12 -0.46
CA ALA A 90 5.81 3.31 -1.15
C ALA A 90 4.45 3.32 -0.43
N ILE A 91 4.47 3.20 0.91
CA ILE A 91 3.26 3.32 1.74
C ILE A 91 2.64 4.71 1.64
N PHE A 92 3.47 5.76 1.70
CA PHE A 92 2.99 7.13 1.57
C PHE A 92 2.27 7.37 0.22
N THR A 93 2.88 6.97 -0.89
CA THR A 93 2.31 7.17 -2.23
C THR A 93 1.08 6.30 -2.49
N ALA A 94 1.14 5.01 -2.15
CA ALA A 94 -0.01 4.10 -2.25
C ALA A 94 -1.16 4.55 -1.35
N GLY A 95 -0.84 5.05 -0.15
CA GLY A 95 -1.79 5.61 0.80
C GLY A 95 -2.52 6.84 0.25
N ILE A 96 -1.85 7.72 -0.50
CA ILE A 96 -2.51 8.86 -1.17
C ILE A 96 -3.54 8.35 -2.18
N PHE A 97 -3.15 7.40 -3.02
CA PHE A 97 -4.07 6.80 -4.00
C PHE A 97 -5.25 6.11 -3.31
N GLY A 98 -4.99 5.33 -2.24
CA GLY A 98 -6.02 4.71 -1.42
C GLY A 98 -6.95 5.73 -0.74
N ALA A 99 -6.41 6.86 -0.28
CA ALA A 99 -7.20 7.91 0.35
C ALA A 99 -8.19 8.56 -0.64
N ILE A 100 -7.78 8.71 -1.90
CA ILE A 100 -8.60 9.25 -2.98
C ILE A 100 -9.66 8.22 -3.44
N THR A 101 -9.28 6.94 -3.53
CA THR A 101 -10.09 5.91 -4.22
C THR A 101 -10.93 5.03 -3.30
N ALA A 102 -10.54 4.85 -2.04
CA ALA A 102 -11.18 3.90 -1.12
C ALA A 102 -11.74 4.58 0.14
N SER A 103 -10.94 5.36 0.87
CA SER A 103 -11.42 6.04 2.08
C SER A 103 -10.48 7.15 2.54
N PRO A 104 -10.98 8.36 2.86
CA PRO A 104 -10.15 9.47 3.38
C PRO A 104 -9.47 9.12 4.70
N ARG A 105 -9.96 8.13 5.45
CA ARG A 105 -9.32 7.64 6.69
C ARG A 105 -7.90 7.12 6.45
N ILE A 106 -7.60 6.64 5.24
CA ILE A 106 -6.27 6.15 4.86
C ILE A 106 -5.22 7.26 4.96
N LEU A 107 -5.61 8.53 4.80
CA LEU A 107 -4.71 9.67 4.99
C LEU A 107 -4.09 9.67 6.40
N PHE A 108 -4.90 9.40 7.42
CA PHE A 108 -4.47 9.44 8.81
C PHE A 108 -3.75 8.16 9.27
N VAL A 109 -4.09 7.02 8.68
CA VAL A 109 -3.56 5.70 9.11
C VAL A 109 -2.31 5.30 8.32
N GLN A 110 -2.18 5.75 7.06
CA GLN A 110 -1.06 5.36 6.19
C GLN A 110 -0.23 6.56 5.73
N VAL A 111 -0.86 7.60 5.17
CA VAL A 111 -0.12 8.72 4.53
C VAL A 111 0.66 9.53 5.56
N ILE A 112 0.01 10.00 6.63
CA ILE A 112 0.68 10.81 7.65
C ILE A 112 1.81 10.00 8.33
N PRO A 113 1.58 8.77 8.85
CA PRO A 113 2.67 7.99 9.44
C PRO A 113 3.76 7.61 8.44
N GLY A 114 3.40 7.34 7.18
CA GLY A 114 4.31 7.08 6.05
C GLY A 114 5.28 8.24 5.81
N LEU A 115 4.74 9.46 5.72
CA LEU A 115 5.53 10.68 5.55
C LEU A 115 6.43 10.93 6.76
N LEU A 116 5.91 10.78 7.98
CA LEU A 116 6.69 10.98 9.20
C LEU A 116 7.83 9.97 9.29
N ALA A 117 7.59 8.69 9.02
CA ALA A 117 8.63 7.67 8.95
C ALA A 117 9.73 8.08 7.96
N PHE A 118 9.35 8.46 6.73
CA PHE A 118 10.29 8.87 5.70
C PHE A 118 11.16 10.05 6.16
N VAL A 119 10.53 11.13 6.64
CA VAL A 119 11.24 12.34 7.06
C VAL A 119 12.18 12.04 8.23
N PHE A 120 11.71 11.39 9.29
CA PHE A 120 12.55 11.14 10.46
C PHE A 120 13.69 10.16 10.17
N VAL A 121 13.51 9.18 9.28
CA VAL A 121 14.60 8.31 8.83
C VAL A 121 15.63 9.10 8.02
N ASP A 122 15.19 9.91 7.06
CA ASP A 122 16.09 10.70 6.20
C ASP A 122 16.97 11.67 7.01
N PHE A 123 16.36 12.43 7.92
CA PHE A 123 17.08 13.37 8.78
C PHE A 123 17.82 12.70 9.94
N GLY A 124 17.36 11.53 10.42
CA GLY A 124 17.96 10.80 11.53
C GLY A 124 19.17 9.97 11.14
N PHE A 125 19.19 9.42 9.92
CA PHE A 125 20.34 8.72 9.37
C PHE A 125 21.22 9.62 8.49
N PHE A 126 20.97 10.94 8.51
CA PHE A 126 21.68 11.95 7.74
C PHE A 126 23.19 11.86 7.98
N SER A 127 23.89 11.28 7.00
CA SER A 127 25.35 11.28 6.92
C SER A 127 25.75 12.29 5.84
N PRO A 128 26.71 13.21 6.05
CA PRO A 128 27.17 14.13 5.01
C PRO A 128 27.75 13.45 3.76
N LYS A 129 27.99 12.13 3.79
CA LYS A 129 28.30 11.31 2.59
C LYS A 129 27.07 11.01 1.70
N ILE A 130 25.85 11.25 2.18
CA ILE A 130 24.59 11.00 1.46
C ILE A 130 24.45 11.86 0.20
N TRP A 131 25.21 12.97 0.10
CA TRP A 131 25.29 13.76 -1.13
C TRP A 131 25.90 12.98 -2.32
N SER A 132 26.58 11.85 -2.07
CA SER A 132 27.02 10.90 -3.10
C SER A 132 25.91 9.94 -3.58
N TYR A 133 24.78 9.82 -2.87
CA TYR A 133 23.65 8.96 -3.21
C TYR A 133 22.62 9.65 -4.14
N TRP A 134 22.78 10.95 -4.36
CA TRP A 134 22.04 11.73 -5.37
C TRP A 134 22.30 11.29 -6.82
N LYS A 135 23.11 10.24 -7.06
CA LYS A 135 23.22 9.57 -8.37
C LYS A 135 22.13 8.51 -8.64
N HIS A 136 21.30 8.14 -7.65
CA HIS A 136 20.22 7.15 -7.81
C HIS A 136 18.76 7.56 -7.47
N PRO A 137 18.37 8.83 -7.22
CA PRO A 137 16.98 9.20 -6.88
C PRO A 137 15.98 8.91 -8.01
N LEU A 138 16.45 8.77 -9.25
CA LEU A 138 15.65 8.29 -10.39
C LEU A 138 15.14 6.85 -10.20
N TYR A 139 15.85 5.97 -9.48
CA TYR A 139 15.38 4.59 -9.25
C TYR A 139 14.21 4.53 -8.27
N LEU A 140 14.23 5.36 -7.22
CA LEU A 140 13.09 5.50 -6.31
C LEU A 140 11.88 6.10 -7.03
N LEU A 141 12.08 7.13 -7.84
CA LEU A 141 11.02 7.73 -8.66
C LEU A 141 10.46 6.74 -9.71
N LEU A 142 11.32 5.96 -10.38
CA LEU A 142 10.92 4.95 -11.37
C LEU A 142 10.21 3.75 -10.74
N ILE A 143 10.57 3.33 -9.52
CA ILE A 143 9.87 2.25 -8.81
C ILE A 143 8.52 2.74 -8.26
N LEU A 144 8.45 3.99 -7.76
CA LEU A 144 7.20 4.58 -7.26
C LEU A 144 6.20 4.88 -8.38
N ILE A 145 6.68 5.37 -9.53
CA ILE A 145 5.85 5.50 -10.74
C ILE A 145 5.51 4.09 -11.26
N GLY A 146 6.47 3.20 -11.44
CA GLY A 146 6.25 1.86 -12.00
C GLY A 146 5.25 1.00 -11.20
N ALA A 147 5.44 0.86 -9.88
CA ALA A 147 4.58 0.01 -9.06
C ALA A 147 3.15 0.55 -8.94
N GLY A 148 3.00 1.88 -8.78
CA GLY A 148 1.70 2.53 -8.66
C GLY A 148 0.94 2.60 -9.99
N LEU A 149 1.63 2.92 -11.10
CA LEU A 149 1.00 2.94 -12.42
C LEU A 149 0.61 1.52 -12.86
N VAL A 150 1.46 0.51 -12.63
CA VAL A 150 1.18 -0.87 -13.03
C VAL A 150 -0.03 -1.42 -12.28
N THR A 151 -0.13 -1.21 -10.96
CA THR A 151 -1.30 -1.68 -10.18
C THR A 151 -2.58 -0.92 -10.52
N ALA A 152 -2.51 0.40 -10.76
CA ALA A 152 -3.66 1.18 -11.18
C ALA A 152 -4.14 0.79 -12.59
N ILE A 153 -3.22 0.59 -13.55
CA ILE A 153 -3.52 0.16 -14.91
C ILE A 153 -4.08 -1.27 -14.91
N LEU A 154 -3.47 -2.22 -14.19
CA LEU A 154 -4.00 -3.58 -14.10
C LEU A 154 -5.43 -3.57 -13.54
N SER A 155 -5.66 -2.85 -12.45
CA SER A 155 -6.97 -2.77 -11.80
C SER A 155 -8.02 -2.14 -12.72
N PHE A 156 -7.65 -1.10 -13.46
CA PHE A 156 -8.53 -0.47 -14.46
C PHE A 156 -8.84 -1.42 -15.63
N LEU A 157 -7.83 -2.10 -16.18
CA LEU A 157 -8.00 -3.03 -17.30
C LEU A 157 -8.84 -4.25 -16.92
N ILE A 158 -8.64 -4.82 -15.73
CA ILE A 158 -9.45 -5.92 -15.20
C ILE A 158 -10.91 -5.47 -15.07
N LYS A 159 -11.16 -4.30 -14.46
CA LYS A 159 -12.51 -3.74 -14.31
C LYS A 159 -13.17 -3.50 -15.68
N LYS A 160 -12.43 -2.93 -16.65
CA LYS A 160 -12.93 -2.68 -18.00
C LYS A 160 -13.33 -3.98 -18.71
N LYS A 161 -12.45 -4.99 -18.70
CA LYS A 161 -12.69 -6.29 -19.36
C LYS A 161 -13.86 -7.05 -18.71
N PHE A 162 -14.00 -6.95 -17.40
CA PHE A 162 -15.13 -7.51 -16.66
C PHE A 162 -16.46 -6.88 -17.11
N LEU A 163 -16.53 -5.55 -17.21
CA LEU A 163 -17.74 -4.84 -17.67
C LEU A 163 -18.09 -5.16 -19.13
N GLU A 164 -17.10 -5.25 -20.03
CA GLU A 164 -17.32 -5.64 -21.43
C GLU A 164 -17.86 -7.07 -21.57
N ASN A 165 -17.41 -8.02 -20.73
CA ASN A 165 -17.95 -9.38 -20.74
C ASN A 165 -19.40 -9.43 -20.26
N ILE A 166 -19.76 -8.63 -19.25
CA ILE A 166 -21.15 -8.51 -18.79
C ILE A 166 -22.03 -7.95 -19.92
N SER A 167 -21.60 -6.88 -20.59
CA SER A 167 -22.41 -6.25 -21.63
C SER A 167 -22.66 -7.20 -22.81
N LYS A 168 -21.63 -7.95 -23.26
CA LYS A 168 -21.77 -8.95 -24.33
C LYS A 168 -22.72 -10.08 -23.97
N THR A 169 -22.64 -10.57 -22.73
CA THR A 169 -23.54 -11.63 -22.25
C THR A 169 -24.98 -11.14 -22.22
N SER A 170 -25.21 -9.91 -21.75
CA SER A 170 -26.56 -9.30 -21.72
C SER A 170 -27.13 -9.03 -23.12
N SER A 171 -26.30 -8.63 -24.09
CA SER A 171 -26.77 -8.37 -25.45
C SER A 171 -27.07 -9.66 -26.21
N GLN A 172 -26.30 -10.73 -25.99
CA GLN A 172 -26.58 -12.06 -26.57
C GLN A 172 -27.87 -12.66 -26.01
N SER A 173 -28.10 -12.56 -24.69
CA SER A 173 -29.36 -13.03 -24.08
C SER A 173 -30.58 -12.25 -24.57
N ALA A 174 -30.44 -10.94 -24.81
CA ALA A 174 -31.51 -10.13 -25.37
C ALA A 174 -31.84 -10.53 -26.81
N SER A 175 -30.82 -10.68 -27.68
CA SER A 175 -31.03 -11.11 -29.07
C SER A 175 -31.57 -12.53 -29.20
N ALA A 176 -31.28 -13.42 -28.24
CA ALA A 176 -31.79 -14.80 -28.26
C ALA A 176 -33.28 -14.85 -27.90
N ASN A 177 -33.76 -13.95 -27.04
CA ASN A 177 -35.17 -13.85 -26.67
C ASN A 177 -36.03 -13.13 -27.72
N ASP A 178 -35.47 -12.20 -28.50
CA ASP A 178 -36.20 -11.52 -29.58
C ASP A 178 -36.42 -12.40 -30.84
N ASN A 179 -35.72 -13.54 -30.93
CA ASN A 179 -35.81 -14.50 -32.04
C ASN A 179 -36.70 -15.72 -31.72
N LEU A 180 -37.41 -15.72 -30.58
CA LEU A 180 -38.39 -16.72 -30.14
C LEU A 180 -39.79 -16.11 -30.13
#